data_AF-A0A9N9ZHT4-F1
#
_entry.id   AF-A0A9N9ZHT4-F1
#
_cell.length_a   1.000
_cell.length_b   1.000
_cell.length_c   1.000
_cell.angle_alpha   90.00
_cell.angle_beta   90.00
_cell.angle_gamma   90.00
#
_symmetry.space_group_name_H-M   'P 1'
#
loop_
_entity.id
_entity.type
_entity.pdbx_description
1 polymer ?
#
loop_
_entity_poly.entity_id
_entity_poly.type
_entity_poly.pdbx_seq_one_letter_code
_entity_poly.pdbx_strand_id
1 'polypeptide(L)'
;MDIYVLSIPSMKDDLLKDLFVELPRRCVVLLEDIDAVNATRSRDSSEEDSDSDGETRSQNTGLTLSGLLNVLDGVSSQDDRVLIMTTNHPRKLDAALTRPGRVDKKISFQLASRTVAKEIYCFMFGQAGDVDTQPGPNEKIKNQGEEFAAKIPELKFSPAEVMAYLQQYWDSPASAIEHCREWVDDLIQEKEINAASLENDETELA
;
A
#
# COMPACT_ATOMS: atom_id res chain seq x y z
N MET A 1 -0.47 -7.31 21.95
CA MET A 1 -1.59 -7.38 20.98
C MET A 1 -0.95 -7.81 19.70
N ASP A 2 -1.29 -9.00 19.23
CA ASP A 2 -0.56 -9.63 18.12
C ASP A 2 -1.18 -9.24 16.79
N ILE A 3 -0.34 -9.14 15.75
CA ILE A 3 -0.72 -8.77 14.40
C ILE A 3 -0.59 -10.00 13.50
N TYR A 4 -1.68 -10.36 12.83
CA TYR A 4 -1.75 -11.47 11.89
C TYR A 4 -1.88 -10.92 10.47
N VAL A 5 -0.88 -11.22 9.63
CA VAL A 5 -0.83 -10.73 8.25
C VAL A 5 -1.26 -11.83 7.29
N LEU A 6 -2.20 -11.51 6.42
CA LEU A 6 -2.79 -12.42 5.45
C LEU A 6 -2.71 -11.80 4.05
N SER A 7 -1.96 -12.43 3.14
CA SER A 7 -1.83 -12.00 1.75
C SER A 7 -2.86 -12.70 0.85
N ILE A 8 -3.81 -11.94 0.33
CA ILE A 8 -4.97 -12.44 -0.39
C ILE A 8 -4.67 -13.16 -1.73
N PRO A 9 -3.70 -12.73 -2.56
CA PRO A 9 -3.44 -13.35 -3.88
C PRO A 9 -3.15 -14.86 -3.85
N SER A 10 -2.72 -15.41 -2.72
CA SER A 10 -2.35 -16.82 -2.56
C SER A 10 -3.36 -17.64 -1.75
N MET A 11 -4.46 -17.04 -1.30
CA MET A 11 -5.40 -17.66 -0.37
C MET A 11 -6.61 -18.29 -1.05
N LYS A 12 -7.19 -19.28 -0.38
CA LYS A 12 -8.45 -19.95 -0.73
C LYS A 12 -9.52 -19.63 0.29
N ASP A 13 -10.79 -19.71 -0.13
CA ASP A 13 -11.96 -19.44 0.70
C ASP A 13 -11.96 -20.26 2.01
N ASP A 14 -11.72 -21.57 1.93
CA ASP A 14 -11.82 -22.43 3.12
C ASP A 14 -10.67 -22.21 4.09
N LEU A 15 -9.45 -22.01 3.58
CA LEU A 15 -8.31 -21.64 4.42
C LEU A 15 -8.56 -20.32 5.16
N LEU A 16 -9.12 -19.32 4.47
CA LEU A 16 -9.43 -18.03 5.11
C LEU A 16 -10.46 -18.20 6.22
N LYS A 17 -11.50 -19.01 6.01
CA LYS A 17 -12.50 -19.31 7.04
C LYS A 17 -11.86 -19.99 8.25
N ASP A 18 -11.06 -21.02 8.03
CA ASP A 18 -10.41 -21.78 9.10
C ASP A 18 -9.49 -20.88 9.94
N LEU A 19 -8.68 -20.05 9.27
CA LEU A 19 -7.82 -19.06 9.94
C LEU A 19 -8.64 -18.11 10.82
N PHE A 20 -9.77 -17.59 10.32
CA PHE A 20 -10.62 -16.70 11.11
C PHE A 20 -11.29 -17.38 12.30
N VAL A 21 -11.53 -18.68 12.24
CA VAL A 21 -12.01 -19.47 13.39
C VAL A 21 -10.91 -19.64 14.43
N GLU A 22 -9.68 -19.91 14.00
CA GLU A 22 -8.52 -20.16 14.88
C GLU A 22 -7.90 -18.89 15.50
N LEU A 23 -8.10 -17.73 14.86
CA LEU A 23 -7.54 -16.46 15.34
C LEU A 23 -7.97 -16.16 16.80
N PRO A 24 -7.02 -15.75 17.66
CA PRO A 24 -7.35 -15.42 19.04
C PRO A 24 -8.21 -14.16 19.12
N ARG A 25 -8.88 -13.98 20.27
CA ARG A 25 -9.51 -12.70 20.61
C ARG A 25 -8.44 -11.64 20.87
N ARG A 26 -8.79 -10.36 20.70
CA ARG A 26 -7.91 -9.21 20.94
C ARG A 26 -6.65 -9.22 20.07
N CYS A 27 -6.84 -9.41 18.78
CA CYS A 27 -5.79 -9.34 17.78
C CYS A 27 -6.09 -8.26 16.72
N VAL A 28 -5.04 -7.89 15.98
CA VAL A 28 -5.16 -7.14 14.73
C VAL A 28 -4.98 -8.12 13.58
N VAL A 29 -5.87 -8.08 12.61
CA VAL A 29 -5.78 -8.83 11.35
C VAL A 29 -5.51 -7.85 10.23
N LEU A 30 -4.44 -8.07 9.46
CA LEU A 30 -4.09 -7.28 8.29
C LEU A 30 -4.33 -8.14 7.04
N LEU A 31 -5.29 -7.75 6.20
CA LEU A 31 -5.48 -8.34 4.87
C LEU A 31 -4.81 -7.45 3.82
N GLU A 32 -3.83 -8.00 3.11
CA GLU A 32 -3.10 -7.26 2.09
C GLU A 32 -3.65 -7.51 0.68
N ASP A 33 -3.65 -6.45 -0.13
CA ASP A 33 -4.00 -6.47 -1.56
C ASP A 33 -5.39 -7.05 -1.84
N ILE A 34 -6.41 -6.55 -1.12
CA ILE A 34 -7.78 -7.06 -1.24
C ILE A 34 -8.41 -6.84 -2.63
N ASP A 35 -7.84 -5.96 -3.47
CA ASP A 35 -8.25 -5.76 -4.86
C ASP A 35 -7.88 -6.93 -5.79
N ALA A 36 -6.96 -7.81 -5.39
CA ALA A 36 -6.64 -9.02 -6.13
C ALA A 36 -7.85 -9.96 -6.29
N VAL A 37 -8.79 -9.94 -5.34
CA VAL A 37 -10.02 -10.75 -5.36
C VAL A 37 -10.92 -10.40 -6.55
N ASN A 38 -10.92 -9.15 -6.98
CA ASN A 38 -11.75 -8.69 -8.09
C ASN A 38 -11.13 -9.03 -9.45
N ALA A 39 -9.82 -9.26 -9.54
CA ALA A 39 -9.18 -9.72 -10.78
C ALA A 39 -9.63 -11.13 -11.20
N THR A 40 -10.08 -11.95 -10.25
CA THR A 40 -10.65 -13.27 -10.52
C THR A 40 -12.00 -13.16 -11.25
N ARG A 41 -12.79 -12.10 -11.00
CA ARG A 41 -14.08 -11.85 -11.70
C ARG A 41 -13.90 -11.53 -13.18
N SER A 42 -12.84 -10.78 -13.53
CA SER A 42 -12.60 -10.40 -14.93
C SER A 42 -12.22 -11.57 -15.84
N ARG A 43 -11.73 -12.68 -15.29
CA ARG A 43 -11.47 -13.91 -16.06
C ARG A 43 -12.76 -14.69 -16.35
N ASP A 44 -13.72 -14.66 -15.43
CA ASP A 44 -15.01 -15.33 -15.61
C ASP A 44 -15.93 -14.59 -16.61
N SER A 45 -15.76 -13.28 -16.81
CA SER A 45 -16.59 -12.48 -17.74
C SER A 45 -16.09 -12.48 -19.20
N SER A 46 -14.94 -13.07 -19.50
CA SER A 46 -14.40 -13.17 -20.87
C SER A 46 -14.72 -14.49 -21.58
N GLU A 47 -15.54 -15.36 -20.98
CA GLU A 47 -15.96 -16.64 -21.55
C GLU A 47 -17.49 -16.71 -21.70
N GLU A 48 -18.09 -15.80 -22.46
CA GLU A 48 -19.45 -15.99 -23.00
C GLU A 48 -19.42 -15.76 -24.52
N ASP A 49 -19.06 -16.81 -25.26
CA ASP A 49 -19.68 -17.19 -26.54
C ASP A 49 -19.07 -18.51 -27.06
N SER A 50 -19.46 -19.63 -26.46
CA SER A 50 -19.71 -20.87 -27.22
C SER A 50 -20.44 -21.89 -26.35
N ASP A 51 -21.70 -22.13 -26.71
CA ASP A 51 -22.48 -23.30 -26.30
C ASP A 51 -21.68 -24.59 -26.58
N SER A 52 -21.21 -25.25 -25.53
CA SER A 52 -20.71 -26.62 -25.59
C SER A 52 -20.75 -27.25 -24.20
N ASP A 53 -21.64 -28.23 -24.04
CA ASP A 53 -21.61 -29.26 -22.99
C ASP A 53 -20.17 -29.68 -22.68
N GLY A 54 -19.74 -29.51 -21.43
CA GLY A 54 -18.41 -29.89 -21.00
C GLY A 54 -18.11 -29.40 -19.59
N GLU A 55 -18.35 -30.26 -18.60
CA GLU A 55 -17.90 -30.14 -17.22
C GLU A 55 -16.41 -29.78 -17.12
N THR A 56 -16.12 -28.49 -17.18
CA THR A 56 -14.85 -27.93 -16.70
C THR A 56 -15.23 -26.79 -15.77
N ARG A 57 -15.75 -27.15 -14.58
CA ARG A 57 -15.72 -26.24 -13.43
C ARG A 57 -14.25 -25.85 -13.26
N SER A 58 -13.87 -24.70 -13.83
CA SER A 58 -12.60 -24.05 -13.55
C SER A 58 -12.43 -24.11 -12.05
N GLN A 59 -11.48 -24.91 -11.59
CA GLN A 59 -11.23 -25.04 -10.17
C GLN A 59 -10.79 -23.66 -9.72
N ASN A 60 -11.74 -22.92 -9.15
CA ASN A 60 -11.54 -21.59 -8.62
C ASN A 60 -10.59 -21.75 -7.43
N THR A 61 -9.29 -21.71 -7.71
CA THR A 61 -8.22 -22.04 -6.76
C THR A 61 -7.79 -20.82 -5.94
N GLY A 62 -8.37 -19.65 -6.22
CA GLY A 62 -8.13 -18.41 -5.49
C GLY A 62 -9.34 -17.96 -4.68
N LEU A 63 -9.09 -17.00 -3.79
CA LEU A 63 -10.11 -16.38 -2.95
C LEU A 63 -11.18 -15.70 -3.81
N THR A 64 -12.44 -16.00 -3.54
CA THR A 64 -13.58 -15.36 -4.18
C THR A 64 -14.07 -14.17 -3.37
N LEU A 65 -14.72 -13.20 -4.03
CA LEU A 65 -15.34 -12.07 -3.33
C LEU A 65 -16.36 -12.57 -2.31
N SER A 66 -17.21 -13.50 -2.71
CA SER A 66 -18.22 -14.09 -1.82
C SER A 66 -17.58 -14.80 -0.63
N GLY A 67 -16.46 -15.49 -0.83
CA GLY A 67 -15.66 -16.10 0.22
C GLY A 67 -15.16 -15.08 1.24
N LEU A 68 -14.55 -14.00 0.77
CA LEU A 68 -14.12 -12.88 1.61
C LEU A 68 -15.30 -12.25 2.37
N LEU A 69 -16.41 -11.96 1.68
CA LEU A 69 -17.59 -11.35 2.30
C LEU A 69 -18.21 -12.24 3.39
N ASN A 70 -18.23 -13.55 3.18
CA ASN A 70 -18.75 -14.50 4.16
C ASN A 70 -17.89 -14.56 5.43
N VAL A 71 -16.57 -14.34 5.31
CA VAL A 71 -15.67 -14.27 6.47
C VAL A 71 -15.88 -12.96 7.24
N LEU A 72 -16.10 -11.85 6.54
CA LEU A 72 -16.36 -10.53 7.14
C LEU A 72 -17.71 -10.45 7.85
N ASP A 73 -18.77 -10.99 7.25
CA ASP A 73 -20.15 -10.91 7.76
C ASP A 73 -20.61 -12.14 8.56
N GLY A 74 -19.87 -13.24 8.45
CA GLY A 74 -20.30 -14.52 9.00
C GLY A 74 -20.39 -14.52 10.52
N VAL A 75 -21.10 -15.52 11.04
CA VAL A 75 -21.19 -15.87 12.48
C VAL A 75 -19.83 -16.12 13.17
N SER A 76 -18.73 -16.11 12.41
CA SER A 76 -17.35 -16.20 12.88
C SER A 76 -16.67 -14.84 13.10
N SER A 77 -17.37 -13.72 12.83
CA SER A 77 -16.93 -12.36 13.17
C SER A 77 -16.96 -12.19 14.69
N GLN A 78 -15.99 -12.81 15.36
CA GLN A 78 -15.89 -12.73 16.81
C GLN A 78 -15.61 -11.28 17.22
N ASP A 79 -16.43 -10.79 18.15
CA ASP A 79 -16.20 -9.54 18.85
C ASP A 79 -14.77 -9.49 19.44
N ASP A 80 -14.20 -8.29 19.55
CA ASP A 80 -12.83 -7.99 20.03
C ASP A 80 -11.68 -8.17 19.02
N ARG A 81 -11.89 -7.95 17.71
CA ARG A 81 -10.80 -7.92 16.71
C ARG A 81 -10.78 -6.62 15.91
N VAL A 82 -9.59 -6.17 15.53
CA VAL A 82 -9.42 -5.05 14.60
C VAL A 82 -8.99 -5.60 13.25
N LEU A 83 -9.78 -5.34 12.22
CA LEU A 83 -9.44 -5.69 10.85
C LEU A 83 -8.91 -4.46 10.10
N ILE A 84 -7.74 -4.59 9.49
CA ILE A 84 -7.14 -3.62 8.58
C ILE A 84 -7.04 -4.30 7.21
N MET A 85 -7.42 -3.57 6.16
CA MET A 85 -7.31 -4.03 4.78
C MET A 85 -6.51 -3.00 3.98
N THR A 86 -5.62 -3.45 3.10
CA THR A 86 -4.86 -2.58 2.18
C THR A 86 -5.28 -2.83 0.74
N THR A 87 -5.27 -1.76 -0.07
CA THR A 87 -5.54 -1.82 -1.50
C THR A 87 -4.83 -0.69 -2.21
N ASN A 88 -4.29 -0.97 -3.39
CA ASN A 88 -3.76 0.07 -4.29
C ASN A 88 -4.84 0.62 -5.22
N HIS A 89 -5.97 -0.06 -5.33
CA HIS A 89 -7.05 0.26 -6.26
C HIS A 89 -8.41 0.35 -5.56
N PRO A 90 -8.62 1.34 -4.66
CA PRO A 90 -9.86 1.47 -3.90
C PRO A 90 -11.11 1.65 -4.78
N ARG A 91 -10.95 2.17 -6.01
CA ARG A 91 -12.03 2.32 -7.00
C ARG A 91 -12.44 1.01 -7.66
N LYS A 92 -11.57 0.00 -7.67
CA LYS A 92 -11.85 -1.34 -8.21
C LYS A 92 -12.56 -2.23 -7.20
N LEU A 93 -12.65 -1.83 -5.92
CA LEU A 93 -13.30 -2.62 -4.88
C LEU A 93 -14.81 -2.68 -5.08
N ASP A 94 -15.37 -3.86 -4.81
CA ASP A 94 -16.82 -4.03 -4.82
C ASP A 94 -17.46 -3.17 -3.73
N ALA A 95 -18.54 -2.45 -4.09
CA ALA A 95 -19.26 -1.59 -3.15
C ALA A 95 -19.71 -2.35 -1.90
N ALA A 96 -20.03 -3.65 -2.02
CA ALA A 96 -20.41 -4.51 -0.91
C ALA A 96 -19.30 -4.59 0.15
N LEU A 97 -18.01 -4.70 -0.23
CA LEU A 97 -16.90 -4.75 0.73
C LEU A 97 -16.83 -3.49 1.60
N THR A 98 -17.16 -2.34 1.02
CA THR A 98 -16.96 -1.04 1.67
C THR A 98 -18.21 -0.48 2.34
N ARG A 99 -19.27 -1.29 2.50
CA ARG A 99 -20.52 -0.89 3.16
C ARG A 99 -20.30 -0.69 4.68
N PRO A 100 -21.08 0.22 5.30
CA PRO A 100 -21.11 0.35 6.76
C PRO A 100 -21.40 -1.00 7.43
N GLY A 101 -20.68 -1.31 8.52
CA GLY A 101 -20.71 -2.61 9.19
C GLY A 101 -19.59 -3.57 8.74
N ARG A 102 -18.96 -3.33 7.58
CA ARG A 102 -17.74 -4.03 7.14
C ARG A 102 -16.51 -3.13 7.19
N VAL A 103 -16.66 -1.88 6.73
CA VAL A 103 -15.60 -0.86 6.74
C VAL A 103 -16.14 0.42 7.36
N ASP A 104 -15.67 0.72 8.57
CA ASP A 104 -16.08 1.92 9.30
C ASP A 104 -15.14 3.11 9.11
N LYS A 105 -13.88 2.85 8.75
CA LYS A 105 -12.86 3.88 8.53
C LYS A 105 -12.09 3.62 7.25
N LYS A 106 -11.90 4.66 6.45
CA LYS A 106 -11.08 4.67 5.25
C LYS A 106 -9.97 5.70 5.44
N ILE A 107 -8.72 5.26 5.33
CA ILE A 107 -7.54 6.11 5.43
C ILE A 107 -6.83 6.04 4.08
N SER A 108 -6.65 7.19 3.44
CA SER A 108 -5.91 7.28 2.18
C SER A 108 -4.48 7.68 2.47
N PHE A 109 -3.54 6.83 2.05
CA PHE A 109 -2.13 7.20 1.98
C PHE A 109 -1.88 7.92 0.68
N GLN A 110 -1.17 9.04 0.74
CA GLN A 110 -0.85 9.88 -0.42
C GLN A 110 0.66 9.91 -0.63
N LEU A 111 1.05 10.47 -1.77
CA LEU A 111 2.43 10.84 -2.03
C LEU A 111 2.92 11.84 -0.96
N ALA A 112 4.23 11.90 -0.77
CA ALA A 112 4.86 12.71 0.26
C ALA A 112 4.57 14.20 0.00
N SER A 113 4.05 14.87 1.03
CA SER A 113 4.05 16.32 1.10
C SER A 113 5.41 16.83 1.54
N ARG A 114 5.65 18.15 1.44
CA ARG A 114 6.87 18.75 2.00
C ARG A 114 7.00 18.49 3.50
N THR A 115 5.87 18.43 4.21
CA THR A 115 5.85 18.12 5.65
C THR A 115 6.34 16.69 5.90
N VAL A 116 5.82 15.72 5.16
CA VAL A 116 6.27 14.32 5.25
C VAL A 116 7.74 14.20 4.86
N ALA A 117 8.20 14.89 3.82
CA ALA A 117 9.60 14.88 3.42
C ALA A 117 10.54 15.42 4.53
N LYS A 118 10.14 16.52 5.19
CA LYS A 118 10.85 17.06 6.36
C LYS A 118 10.88 16.05 7.51
N GLU A 119 9.75 15.40 7.80
CA GLU A 119 9.64 14.41 8.87
C GLU A 119 10.53 13.20 8.62
N ILE A 120 10.57 12.67 7.38
CA ILE A 120 11.47 11.58 6.98
C ILE A 120 12.93 12.01 7.16
N TYR A 121 13.30 13.20 6.68
CA TYR A 121 14.66 13.73 6.84
C TYR A 121 15.07 13.83 8.32
N CYS A 122 14.21 14.44 9.14
CA CYS A 122 14.46 14.60 10.56
C CYS A 122 14.49 13.25 11.29
N PHE A 123 13.67 12.29 10.89
CA PHE A 123 13.68 10.95 11.46
C PHE A 123 14.99 10.22 11.17
N MET A 124 15.47 10.29 9.92
CA MET A 124 16.68 9.58 9.48
C MET A 124 17.95 10.16 10.10
N PHE A 125 18.10 11.48 10.12
CA PHE A 125 19.33 12.13 10.58
C PHE A 125 19.25 12.68 12.01
N GLY A 126 18.06 12.71 12.60
CA GLY A 126 17.84 13.22 13.96
C GLY A 126 18.25 12.28 15.07
N GLN A 127 18.46 10.99 14.77
CA GLN A 127 18.93 9.99 15.75
C GLN A 127 20.45 9.92 15.89
N ALA A 128 21.21 10.67 15.09
CA ALA A 128 22.68 10.67 15.14
C ALA A 128 23.27 11.56 16.26
N GLY A 129 22.45 12.08 17.18
CA GLY A 129 22.90 12.89 18.32
C GLY A 129 23.24 12.02 19.54
N ASP A 130 24.40 12.27 20.15
CA ASP A 130 24.91 11.63 21.37
C ASP A 130 23.84 11.33 22.43
N VAL A 131 23.99 10.17 23.07
CA VAL A 131 23.17 9.61 24.17
C VAL A 131 23.00 10.57 25.37
N ASP A 132 23.82 11.63 25.46
CA ASP A 132 23.83 12.61 26.56
C ASP A 132 23.08 13.93 26.30
N THR A 133 22.53 14.16 25.10
CA THR A 133 21.72 15.35 24.80
C THR A 133 20.28 14.98 24.46
N GLN A 134 19.33 15.85 24.85
CA GLN A 134 17.89 15.56 24.86
C GLN A 134 17.39 14.84 23.59
N PRO A 135 16.50 13.84 23.74
CA PRO A 135 16.01 13.04 22.62
C PRO A 135 15.23 13.92 21.62
N GLY A 136 15.81 14.13 20.45
CA GLY A 136 15.18 14.81 19.33
C GLY A 136 16.19 15.34 18.30
N PRO A 137 15.76 15.57 17.06
CA PRO A 137 16.62 16.19 16.06
C PRO A 137 17.09 17.55 16.57
N ASN A 138 18.41 17.75 16.65
CA ASN A 138 19.00 19.05 16.97
C ASN A 138 18.48 20.11 15.98
N GLU A 139 18.41 21.37 16.41
CA GLU A 139 17.94 22.52 15.63
C GLU A 139 18.58 22.59 14.24
N LYS A 140 19.85 22.20 14.12
CA LYS A 140 20.55 22.02 12.84
C LYS A 140 19.83 21.07 11.88
N ILE A 141 19.48 19.86 12.33
CA ILE A 141 18.79 18.85 11.51
C ILE A 141 17.38 19.32 11.14
N LYS A 142 16.69 20.03 12.04
CA LYS A 142 15.36 20.59 11.75
C LYS A 142 15.43 21.63 10.63
N ASN A 143 16.39 22.56 10.70
CA ASN A 143 16.60 23.58 9.66
C ASN A 143 17.01 22.95 8.32
N GLN A 144 17.88 21.94 8.37
CA GLN A 144 18.27 21.16 7.20
C GLN A 144 17.08 20.40 6.57
N GLY A 145 16.20 19.83 7.40
CA GLY A 145 14.97 19.18 6.93
C GLY A 145 13.99 20.15 6.27
N GLU A 146 13.93 21.40 6.71
CA GLU A 146 13.15 22.45 6.03
C GLU A 146 13.76 22.81 4.67
N GLU A 147 15.07 22.92 4.58
CA GLU A 147 15.76 23.18 3.31
C GLU A 147 15.59 22.02 2.32
N PHE A 148 15.71 20.78 2.79
CA PHE A 148 15.44 19.58 2.00
C PHE A 148 13.99 19.58 1.49
N ALA A 149 13.01 19.73 2.40
CA ALA A 149 11.60 19.76 2.03
C ALA A 149 11.25 20.90 1.07
N ALA A 150 11.95 22.05 1.13
CA ALA A 150 11.75 23.14 0.18
C ALA A 150 12.09 22.74 -1.27
N LYS A 151 13.02 21.79 -1.45
CA LYS A 151 13.46 21.25 -2.75
C LYS A 151 12.56 20.12 -3.27
N ILE A 152 11.71 19.54 -2.43
CA ILE A 152 10.79 18.46 -2.81
C ILE A 152 9.46 19.03 -3.37
N PRO A 153 9.10 18.71 -4.62
CA PRO A 153 7.77 18.94 -5.17
C PRO A 153 6.65 18.27 -4.35
N GLU A 154 5.53 18.98 -4.16
CA GLU A 154 4.37 18.47 -3.43
C GLU A 154 3.72 17.29 -4.15
N LEU A 155 3.49 16.19 -3.41
CA LEU A 155 2.72 15.03 -3.85
C LEU A 155 3.21 14.42 -5.17
N LYS A 156 4.53 14.42 -5.42
CA LYS A 156 5.14 13.80 -6.62
C LYS A 156 5.86 12.48 -6.34
N PHE A 157 6.38 12.32 -5.14
CA PHE A 157 7.18 11.16 -4.73
C PHE A 157 6.51 10.42 -3.60
N SER A 158 6.61 9.10 -3.58
CA SER A 158 6.20 8.29 -2.44
C SER A 158 7.15 8.52 -1.26
N PRO A 159 6.67 8.36 -0.01
CA PRO A 159 7.54 8.35 1.17
C PRO A 159 8.72 7.37 1.06
N ALA A 160 8.52 6.24 0.38
CA ALA A 160 9.55 5.22 0.15
C ALA A 160 10.67 5.73 -0.77
N GLU A 161 10.34 6.41 -1.87
CA GLU A 161 11.34 7.00 -2.78
C GLU A 161 12.18 8.06 -2.08
N VAL A 162 11.53 8.94 -1.31
CA VAL A 162 12.22 9.97 -0.51
C VAL A 162 13.17 9.31 0.50
N MET A 163 12.70 8.27 1.20
CA MET A 163 13.52 7.54 2.16
C MET A 163 14.70 6.83 1.49
N ALA A 164 14.47 6.16 0.35
CA ALA A 164 15.51 5.46 -0.41
C ALA A 164 16.60 6.41 -0.93
N TYR A 165 16.21 7.62 -1.35
CA TYR A 165 17.17 8.68 -1.70
C TYR A 165 18.04 9.05 -0.49
N LEU A 166 17.43 9.38 0.63
CA LEU A 166 18.14 9.81 1.84
C LEU A 166 19.05 8.73 2.43
N GLN A 167 18.71 7.44 2.24
CA GLN A 167 19.53 6.33 2.71
C GLN A 167 20.93 6.32 2.09
N GLN A 168 21.09 6.85 0.87
CA GLN A 168 22.39 6.96 0.19
C GLN A 168 23.34 7.95 0.86
N TYR A 169 22.82 8.81 1.75
CA TYR A 169 23.53 9.88 2.42
C TYR A 169 23.49 9.76 3.95
N TRP A 170 23.36 8.55 4.49
CA TRP A 170 23.22 8.31 5.94
C TRP A 170 24.29 9.04 6.78
N ASP A 171 25.53 9.10 6.27
CA ASP A 171 26.67 9.74 6.93
C ASP A 171 26.79 11.25 6.67
N SER A 172 26.07 11.79 5.68
CA SER A 172 26.16 13.21 5.29
C SER A 172 24.80 13.81 4.95
N PRO A 173 24.06 14.32 5.96
CA PRO A 173 22.77 14.98 5.75
C PRO A 173 22.87 16.21 4.83
N ALA A 174 24.01 16.91 4.84
CA ALA A 174 24.24 18.09 4.01
C ALA A 174 24.37 17.73 2.53
N SER A 175 25.06 16.62 2.21
CA SER A 175 25.21 16.15 0.83
C SER A 175 23.86 15.72 0.22
N ALA A 176 22.95 15.18 1.03
CA ALA A 176 21.58 14.89 0.60
C ALA A 176 20.82 16.15 0.15
N ILE A 177 21.10 17.30 0.76
CA ILE A 177 20.45 18.56 0.37
C ILE A 177 21.06 19.10 -0.92
N GLU A 178 22.38 18.99 -1.08
CA GLU A 178 23.13 19.45 -2.24
C GLU A 178 22.65 18.77 -3.53
N HIS A 179 22.56 17.44 -3.51
CA HIS A 179 22.19 16.62 -4.68
C HIS A 179 20.68 16.43 -4.86
N CYS A 180 19.85 17.00 -3.98
CA CYS A 180 18.40 16.77 -3.99
C CYS A 180 17.74 17.24 -5.28
N ARG A 181 18.18 18.37 -5.86
CA ARG A 181 17.56 18.91 -7.08
C ARG A 181 17.79 18.01 -8.27
N GLU A 182 19.03 17.56 -8.46
CA GLU A 182 19.40 16.64 -9.54
C GLU A 182 18.58 15.36 -9.44
N TRP A 183 18.50 14.76 -8.25
CA TRP A 183 17.68 13.57 -8.02
C TRP A 183 16.18 13.80 -8.32
N VAL A 184 15.62 14.95 -7.92
CA VAL A 184 14.22 15.29 -8.21
C VAL A 184 13.97 15.38 -9.71
N ASP A 185 14.85 16.06 -10.43
CA ASP A 185 14.71 16.30 -11.87
C ASP A 185 14.83 14.97 -12.65
N ASP A 186 15.83 14.15 -12.33
CA ASP A 186 16.06 12.84 -12.95
C ASP A 186 14.85 11.92 -12.79
N LEU A 187 14.33 11.81 -11.55
CA LEU A 187 13.24 10.88 -11.24
C LEU A 187 11.89 11.35 -11.81
N ILE A 188 11.67 12.67 -11.95
CA ILE A 188 10.50 13.19 -12.67
C ILE A 188 10.60 12.84 -14.16
N GLN A 189 11.77 13.06 -14.77
CA GLN A 189 11.98 12.75 -16.18
C GLN A 189 11.77 11.26 -16.46
N GLU A 190 12.30 10.38 -15.61
CA GLU A 190 12.08 8.93 -15.73
C GLU A 190 10.59 8.57 -15.65
N LYS A 191 9.85 9.16 -14.71
CA LYS A 191 8.41 8.92 -14.56
C LYS A 191 7.60 9.42 -15.76
N GLU A 192 7.96 10.57 -16.33
CA GLU A 192 7.29 11.11 -17.52
C GLU A 192 7.54 10.24 -18.75
N ILE A 193 8.77 9.74 -18.94
CA ILE A 193 9.10 8.78 -20.00
C ILE A 193 8.29 7.49 -19.83
N ASN A 194 8.27 6.93 -18.61
CA ASN A 194 7.54 5.70 -18.33
C ASN A 194 6.02 5.87 -18.53
N ALA A 195 5.45 7.01 -18.15
CA ALA A 195 4.05 7.31 -18.37
C ALA A 195 3.71 7.41 -19.86
N ALA A 196 4.54 8.09 -20.65
CA ALA A 196 4.36 8.21 -22.09
C ALA A 196 4.48 6.87 -22.83
N SER A 197 5.34 5.96 -22.37
CA SER A 197 5.43 4.59 -22.91
C SER A 197 4.14 3.79 -22.69
N LEU A 198 3.53 3.90 -21.51
CA LEU A 198 2.30 3.17 -21.16
C LEU A 198 1.08 3.65 -21.97
N GLU A 199 0.97 4.96 -22.24
CA GLU A 199 -0.12 5.49 -23.06
C GLU A 199 -0.04 5.03 -24.53
N ASN A 200 1.17 4.85 -25.06
CA ASN A 200 1.34 4.35 -26.43
C ASN A 200 0.94 2.87 -26.56
N ASP A 201 1.26 2.04 -25.56
CA ASP A 201 0.90 0.61 -25.55
C ASP A 201 -0.64 0.40 -25.46
N GLU A 202 -1.36 1.23 -24.70
CA GLU A 202 -2.84 1.15 -24.62
C GLU A 202 -3.53 1.59 -25.92
N THR A 203 -2.89 2.44 -26.73
CA THR A 203 -3.47 2.96 -27.98
C THR A 203 -3.24 2.03 -29.17
N GLU A 204 -2.20 1.19 -29.16
CA GLU A 204 -1.96 0.15 -30.20
C GLU A 204 -2.83 -1.11 -30.02
N LEU A 205 -3.48 -1.29 -28.86
CA LEU A 205 -4.35 -2.42 -28.54
C LEU A 205 -5.85 -2.13 -28.69
N ALA A 206 -6.23 -0.92 -29.16
CA ALA A 206 -7.62 -0.50 -29.40
C ALA A 206 -7.93 -0.38 -30.90
#